data_AF-A0A350H3F1-F1
#
_entry.id   AF-A0A350H3F1-F1
#
_cell.length_a   1.000
_cell.length_b   1.000
_cell.length_c   1.000
_cell.angle_alpha   90.00
_cell.angle_beta   90.00
_cell.angle_gamma   90.00
#
_symmetry.space_group_name_H-M   'P 1'
#
loop_
_entity.id
_entity.type
_entity.pdbx_description
1 polymer ?
#
loop_
_entity_poly.entity_id
_entity_poly.type
_entity_poly.pdbx_seq_one_letter_code
_entity_poly.pdbx_strand_id
1 'polypeptide(L)'
;TEHMFFEEDRIAAFREMICADTVEEREAALDKILPYQQGDFKALYEALEGNPVTIRFLDPPLHEFVPTEEEDIKKLADAQGKSVEDIKTIIASLHEFNPMMGHRGCRLAVT
;
A
#
# COMPACT_ATOMS: atom_id res chain seq x y z
N THR A 1 10.46 1.33 -3.66
CA THR A 1 9.53 0.31 -4.22
C THR A 1 8.11 0.83 -4.40
N GLU A 2 7.75 1.97 -3.81
CA GLU A 2 6.46 2.66 -3.87
C GLU A 2 5.82 2.73 -5.26
N HIS A 3 6.60 2.92 -6.32
CA HIS A 3 6.07 2.96 -7.70
C HIS A 3 5.50 1.62 -8.18
N MET A 4 5.91 0.50 -7.57
CA MET A 4 5.44 -0.84 -7.90
C MET A 4 3.99 -1.09 -7.45
N PHE A 5 3.37 -0.16 -6.70
CA PHE A 5 2.01 -0.29 -6.18
C PHE A 5 0.98 0.64 -6.84
N PHE A 6 1.40 1.60 -7.67
CA PHE A 6 0.47 2.61 -8.22
C PHE A 6 -0.34 2.14 -9.44
N GLU A 7 -0.06 0.96 -10.01
CA GLU A 7 -0.92 0.37 -11.04
C GLU A 7 -2.31 0.01 -10.46
N GLU A 8 -3.38 0.16 -11.25
CA GLU A 8 -4.79 0.04 -10.79
C GLU A 8 -5.08 -1.28 -10.04
N ASP A 9 -4.59 -2.41 -10.56
CA ASP A 9 -4.84 -3.71 -9.94
C ASP A 9 -4.05 -3.89 -8.62
N ARG A 10 -2.91 -3.20 -8.49
CA ARG A 10 -1.99 -3.32 -7.35
C ARG A 10 -2.38 -2.37 -6.23
N ILE A 11 -2.83 -1.17 -6.58
CA ILE A 11 -3.26 -0.18 -5.59
C ILE A 11 -4.50 -0.66 -4.85
N ALA A 12 -5.37 -1.45 -5.49
CA ALA A 12 -6.54 -2.05 -4.84
C ALA A 12 -6.13 -3.01 -3.71
N ALA A 13 -5.21 -3.95 -3.97
CA ALA A 13 -4.69 -4.86 -2.96
C ALA A 13 -3.92 -4.13 -1.85
N PHE A 14 -3.22 -3.04 -2.19
CA PHE A 14 -2.54 -2.21 -1.19
C PHE A 14 -3.52 -1.44 -0.30
N ARG A 15 -4.64 -0.95 -0.84
CA ARG A 15 -5.72 -0.31 -0.06
C ARG A 15 -6.45 -1.31 0.84
N GLU A 16 -6.64 -2.54 0.39
CA GLU A 16 -7.15 -3.64 1.21
C GLU A 16 -6.25 -3.88 2.43
N MET A 17 -4.92 -3.94 2.21
CA MET A 17 -3.94 -4.07 3.29
C MET A 17 -4.05 -2.94 4.33
N ILE A 18 -4.23 -1.69 3.88
CA ILE A 18 -4.41 -0.52 4.75
C ILE A 18 -5.70 -0.63 5.57
N CYS A 19 -6.75 -1.18 4.98
CA CYS A 19 -8.07 -1.27 5.59
C CYS A 19 -8.28 -2.54 6.42
N ALA A 20 -7.31 -3.46 6.50
CA ALA A 20 -7.44 -4.69 7.27
C ALA A 20 -7.57 -4.43 8.78
N ASP A 21 -8.48 -5.14 9.45
CA ASP A 21 -8.69 -5.03 10.90
C ASP A 21 -7.77 -5.99 11.68
N THR A 22 -7.33 -7.06 11.01
CA THR A 22 -6.50 -8.11 11.60
C THR A 22 -5.17 -8.28 10.87
N VAL A 23 -4.20 -8.92 11.53
CA VAL A 23 -2.91 -9.24 10.92
C VAL A 23 -3.10 -10.25 9.80
N GLU A 24 -3.99 -11.22 9.99
CA GLU A 24 -4.29 -12.27 9.01
C GLU A 24 -4.89 -11.70 7.72
N GLU A 25 -5.83 -10.75 7.83
CA GLU A 25 -6.37 -10.02 6.67
C GLU A 25 -5.29 -9.20 5.97
N ARG A 26 -4.42 -8.55 6.74
CA ARG A 26 -3.31 -7.76 6.21
C ARG A 26 -2.32 -8.63 5.43
N GLU A 27 -1.94 -9.77 5.98
CA GLU A 27 -1.06 -10.75 5.32
C GLU A 27 -1.69 -11.29 4.04
N ALA A 28 -2.98 -11.65 4.06
CA ALA A 28 -3.70 -12.10 2.88
C ALA A 28 -3.75 -11.04 1.77
N ALA A 29 -3.87 -9.76 2.13
CA ALA A 29 -3.79 -8.66 1.17
C ALA A 29 -2.37 -8.50 0.59
N LEU A 30 -1.34 -8.61 1.42
CA LEU A 30 0.07 -8.55 1.00
C LEU A 30 0.44 -9.71 0.07
N ASP A 31 -0.10 -10.91 0.29
CA ASP A 31 0.11 -12.08 -0.56
C ASP A 31 -0.37 -11.86 -2.00
N LYS A 32 -1.42 -11.06 -2.20
CA LYS A 32 -1.88 -10.66 -3.54
C LYS A 32 -0.86 -9.76 -4.26
N ILE A 33 -0.07 -9.00 -3.51
CA ILE A 33 0.91 -8.05 -4.05
C ILE A 33 2.25 -8.73 -4.35
N LEU A 34 2.59 -9.75 -3.56
CA LEU A 34 3.82 -10.52 -3.69
C LEU A 34 4.17 -10.97 -5.12
N PRO A 35 3.27 -11.59 -5.91
CA PRO A 35 3.62 -12.04 -7.26
C PRO A 35 3.96 -10.87 -8.21
N TYR A 36 3.30 -9.72 -8.06
CA TYR A 36 3.59 -8.54 -8.87
C TYR A 36 4.98 -7.98 -8.57
N GLN A 37 5.31 -7.80 -7.29
CA GLN A 37 6.65 -7.35 -6.90
C GLN A 37 7.74 -8.33 -7.32
N GLN A 38 7.50 -9.64 -7.17
CA GLN A 38 8.44 -10.66 -7.63
C GLN A 38 8.69 -10.56 -9.13
N GLY A 39 7.64 -10.32 -9.93
CA GLY A 39 7.77 -10.08 -11.37
C GLY A 39 8.64 -8.86 -11.68
N ASP A 40 8.35 -7.74 -11.05
CA ASP A 40 9.12 -6.50 -11.24
C ASP A 40 10.59 -6.66 -10.87
N PHE A 41 10.88 -7.33 -9.74
CA PHE A 41 12.26 -7.57 -9.32
C PHE A 41 12.99 -8.51 -10.26
N LYS A 42 12.33 -9.56 -10.78
CA LYS A 42 12.93 -10.43 -11.79
C LYS A 42 13.31 -9.65 -13.04
N ALA A 43 12.40 -8.85 -13.59
CA ALA A 43 12.66 -8.01 -14.76
C ALA A 43 13.80 -7.00 -14.50
N LEU A 44 13.83 -6.41 -13.30
CA LEU A 44 14.91 -5.51 -12.87
C LEU A 44 16.25 -6.24 -12.83
N TYR A 45 16.33 -7.40 -12.19
CA TYR A 45 17.58 -8.18 -12.09
C TYR A 45 18.06 -8.71 -13.44
N GLU A 46 17.14 -9.12 -14.32
CA GLU A 46 17.45 -9.52 -15.70
C GLU A 46 18.09 -8.35 -16.47
N ALA A 47 17.51 -7.15 -16.39
CA ALA A 47 18.04 -5.95 -17.07
C ALA A 47 19.40 -5.48 -16.52
N LEU A 48 19.74 -5.83 -15.27
CA LEU A 48 20.98 -5.42 -14.63
C LEU A 48 22.16 -6.32 -14.96
N GLU A 49 21.94 -7.51 -15.54
CA GLU A 49 23.00 -8.42 -16.01
C GLU A 49 24.12 -8.67 -14.97
N GLY A 50 23.74 -8.93 -13.71
CA GLY A 50 24.67 -9.22 -12.62
C GLY A 50 25.30 -8.01 -11.94
N ASN A 51 24.95 -6.78 -12.34
CA ASN A 51 25.34 -5.57 -11.62
C ASN A 51 24.58 -5.44 -10.28
N PRO A 52 25.22 -4.85 -9.25
CA PRO A 52 24.57 -4.64 -7.97
C PRO A 52 23.42 -3.63 -8.07
N VAL A 53 22.37 -3.83 -7.29
CA VAL A 53 21.26 -2.90 -7.14
C VAL A 53 20.85 -2.75 -5.69
N THR A 54 20.59 -1.51 -5.30
CA THR A 54 20.08 -1.17 -3.97
C THR A 54 18.59 -0.95 -4.05
N ILE A 55 17.81 -1.84 -3.42
CA ILE A 55 16.35 -1.72 -3.35
C ILE A 55 15.98 -1.08 -2.02
N ARG A 56 15.40 0.12 -2.07
CA ARG A 56 14.82 0.78 -0.90
C ARG A 56 13.43 0.23 -0.63
N PHE A 57 13.17 -0.13 0.63
CA PHE A 57 11.85 -0.55 1.09
C PHE A 57 10.85 0.60 1.04
N LEU A 58 9.58 0.30 1.31
CA LEU A 58 8.50 1.29 1.28
C LEU A 58 8.83 2.47 2.19
N ASP A 59 8.72 3.68 1.64
CA ASP A 59 9.11 4.92 2.32
C ASP A 59 7.95 5.91 2.54
N PRO A 60 6.96 6.06 1.64
CA PRO A 60 5.88 7.01 1.85
C PRO A 60 4.91 6.58 2.98
N PRO A 61 4.25 7.55 3.63
CA PRO A 61 3.16 7.27 4.58
C PRO A 61 1.93 6.69 3.87
N LEU A 62 1.12 5.91 4.60
CA LEU A 62 -0.02 5.18 4.02
C LEU A 62 -1.12 6.09 3.45
N HIS A 63 -1.25 7.32 3.94
CA HIS A 63 -2.25 8.26 3.42
C HIS A 63 -2.01 8.67 1.96
N GLU A 64 -0.82 8.42 1.39
CA GLU A 64 -0.56 8.66 -0.03
C GLU A 64 -1.22 7.61 -0.95
N PHE A 65 -1.69 6.49 -0.40
CA PHE A 65 -2.24 5.38 -1.18
C PHE A 65 -3.76 5.24 -1.07
N VAL A 66 -4.39 5.93 -0.11
CA VAL A 66 -5.84 5.90 0.08
C VAL A 66 -6.55 6.85 -0.90
N PRO A 67 -7.78 6.53 -1.35
CA PRO A 67 -8.52 7.37 -2.29
C PRO A 67 -9.01 8.66 -1.62
N THR A 68 -9.05 9.75 -2.40
CA THR A 68 -9.67 11.02 -1.99
C THR A 68 -11.06 11.22 -2.58
N GLU A 69 -11.31 10.62 -3.74
CA GLU A 69 -12.59 10.76 -4.45
C GLU A 69 -13.67 9.88 -3.82
N GLU A 70 -14.85 10.45 -3.65
CA GLU A 70 -15.97 9.83 -2.95
C GLU A 70 -16.44 8.52 -3.63
N GLU A 71 -16.35 8.44 -4.96
CA GLU A 71 -16.67 7.23 -5.72
C GLU A 71 -15.69 6.09 -5.44
N ASP A 72 -14.40 6.39 -5.29
CA ASP A 72 -13.38 5.38 -5.03
C ASP A 72 -13.37 4.95 -3.56
N ILE A 73 -13.74 5.85 -2.65
CA ILE A 73 -14.02 5.51 -1.25
C ILE A 73 -15.18 4.50 -1.16
N LYS A 74 -16.26 4.72 -1.94
CA LYS A 74 -17.39 3.77 -2.00
C LYS A 74 -16.97 2.42 -2.55
N LYS A 75 -16.24 2.38 -3.66
CA LYS A 75 -15.71 1.13 -4.22
C LYS A 75 -14.84 0.37 -3.22
N LEU A 76 -13.99 1.09 -2.48
CA LEU A 76 -13.15 0.50 -1.44
C LEU A 76 -14.00 -0.04 -0.29
N ALA A 77 -14.99 0.72 0.18
CA ALA A 77 -15.92 0.28 1.21
C ALA A 77 -16.65 -1.02 0.82
N ASP A 78 -17.21 -1.06 -0.39
CA ASP A 78 -17.89 -2.23 -0.95
C ASP A 78 -16.96 -3.44 -1.06
N ALA A 79 -15.73 -3.23 -1.55
CA ALA A 79 -14.74 -4.30 -1.70
C ALA A 79 -14.25 -4.88 -0.36
N GLN A 80 -14.23 -4.05 0.69
CA GLN A 80 -13.82 -4.44 2.04
C GLN A 80 -14.99 -4.90 2.92
N GLY A 81 -16.24 -4.80 2.44
CA GLY A 81 -17.43 -5.08 3.26
C GLY A 81 -17.59 -4.13 4.45
N LYS A 82 -17.09 -2.89 4.33
CA LYS A 82 -17.13 -1.84 5.36
C LYS A 82 -18.09 -0.72 4.97
N SER A 83 -18.52 0.09 5.93
CA SER A 83 -19.27 1.30 5.58
C SER A 83 -18.36 2.39 5.03
N VAL A 84 -18.91 3.30 4.23
CA VAL A 84 -18.19 4.49 3.73
C VAL A 84 -17.63 5.32 4.90
N GLU A 85 -18.41 5.43 5.99
CA GLU A 85 -17.99 6.12 7.21
C GLU A 85 -16.78 5.46 7.87
N ASP A 86 -16.70 4.12 7.87
CA ASP A 86 -15.54 3.40 8.42
C ASP A 86 -14.29 3.68 7.60
N ILE A 87 -14.39 3.61 6.26
CA ILE A 87 -13.27 3.94 5.37
C ILE A 87 -12.82 5.38 5.55
N LYS A 88 -13.75 6.34 5.63
CA LYS A 88 -13.42 7.75 5.90
C LYS A 88 -12.75 7.92 7.26
N THR A 89 -13.17 7.17 8.27
CA THR A 89 -12.53 7.18 9.59
C THR A 89 -11.09 6.69 9.51
N ILE A 90 -10.84 5.60 8.77
CA ILE A 90 -9.48 5.08 8.52
C ILE A 90 -8.64 6.13 7.80
N ILE A 91 -9.14 6.70 6.70
CA ILE A 91 -8.44 7.75 5.93
C ILE A 91 -8.08 8.95 6.82
N ALA A 92 -9.03 9.43 7.63
CA ALA A 92 -8.80 10.53 8.54
C ALA A 92 -7.76 10.18 9.62
N SER A 93 -7.73 8.93 10.10
CA SER A 93 -6.73 8.47 11.08
C SER A 93 -5.29 8.43 10.54
N LEU A 94 -5.14 8.24 9.22
CA LEU A 94 -3.84 8.23 8.54
C LEU A 94 -3.35 9.64 8.18
N HIS A 95 -4.21 10.65 8.26
CA HIS A 95 -3.85 12.01 7.91
C HIS A 95 -2.92 12.62 8.97
N GLU A 96 -1.72 13.02 8.54
CA GLU A 96 -0.72 13.61 9.42
C GLU A 96 -0.53 15.10 9.14
N PHE A 97 -0.26 15.89 10.18
CA PHE A 97 0.02 17.32 10.01
C PHE A 97 1.30 17.59 9.22
N ASN A 98 2.34 16.77 9.41
CA ASN A 98 3.63 16.88 8.70
C ASN A 98 4.07 15.49 8.17
N PRO A 99 3.57 15.04 7.00
CA PRO A 99 3.88 13.74 6.42
C PRO A 99 5.39 13.42 6.27
N MET A 100 6.20 14.45 6.02
CA MET A 100 7.66 14.30 5.90
C MET A 100 8.33 13.78 7.18
N MET A 101 7.74 14.04 8.35
CA MET A 101 8.26 13.62 9.66
C MET A 101 7.35 12.60 10.35
N GLY A 102 6.36 12.06 9.65
CA GLY A 102 5.33 11.21 10.22
C GLY A 102 5.63 9.71 10.20
N HIS A 103 4.58 8.90 10.10
CA HIS A 103 4.60 7.45 10.20
C HIS A 103 4.89 6.82 8.83
N ARG A 104 6.19 6.70 8.54
CA ARG A 104 6.70 6.32 7.22
C ARG A 104 8.02 5.55 7.31
N GLY A 105 8.47 4.97 6.20
CA GLY A 105 9.75 4.26 6.12
C GLY A 105 9.91 3.16 7.18
N CYS A 106 11.07 3.10 7.83
CA CYS A 106 11.35 2.10 8.87
C CYS A 106 10.32 2.09 10.01
N ARG A 107 9.70 3.23 10.33
CA ARG A 107 8.70 3.33 11.42
C ARG A 107 7.46 2.50 11.09
N LEU A 108 7.05 2.52 9.83
CA LEU A 108 5.91 1.76 9.31
C LEU A 108 6.19 0.25 9.30
N ALA A 109 7.45 -0.15 9.08
CA ALA A 109 7.81 -1.57 9.03
C ALA A 109 7.89 -2.25 10.41
N VAL A 110 7.97 -1.48 11.49
CA VAL A 110 8.16 -1.99 12.86
C VAL A 110 6.85 -2.18 13.61
N THR A 111 5.81 -1.43 13.26
CA THR A 111 4.51 -1.38 13.96
C THR A 111 3.41 -2.02 13.14
#